data_AF-A0A847D7M4-F1
#
_entry.id   AF-A0A847D7M4-F1
#
_cell.length_a   1.000
_cell.length_b   1.000
_cell.length_c   1.000
_cell.angle_alpha   90.00
_cell.angle_beta   90.00
_cell.angle_gamma   90.00
#
_symmetry.space_group_name_H-M   'P 1'
#
loop_
_entity.id
_entity.type
_entity.pdbx_description
1 polymer ?
#
loop_
_entity_poly.entity_id
_entity_poly.type
_entity_poly.pdbx_seq_one_letter_code
_entity_poly.pdbx_strand_id
1 'polypeptide(L)'
;MQNKNNMEKVIESLLAATECLLMGKYDDAKVEVDSEGLISNLAQKINTMIINMRTIELPLVNAGAQTPSALTRAESVITLMTQSTNDVLNTSDQLVESLEKLEKNMNSGAFSSEKLNDYLNQELPVMKAGMFNIISSQSYQDVARQKMEALIDDLNNIRTWLIDALVILNIKKDSSEGNMEKKVSLLKQVKNKTMPENAKQDLVDDLLSEFGL
;
A
#
# COMPACT_ATOMS: atom_id res chain seq x y z
N MET A 1 -30.18 45.41 -24.24
CA MET A 1 -29.45 44.40 -25.05
C MET A 1 -28.10 44.01 -24.44
N GLN A 2 -27.32 44.92 -23.84
CA GLN A 2 -26.03 44.61 -23.19
C GLN A 2 -26.09 43.54 -22.08
N ASN A 3 -27.17 43.51 -21.28
CA ASN A 3 -27.28 42.59 -20.13
C ASN A 3 -27.52 41.12 -20.52
N LYS A 4 -28.08 40.88 -21.72
CA LYS A 4 -28.38 39.51 -22.21
C LYS A 4 -27.12 38.82 -22.75
N ASN A 5 -26.29 39.56 -23.49
CA ASN A 5 -24.97 39.10 -23.94
C ASN A 5 -24.00 38.82 -22.79
N ASN A 6 -24.11 39.54 -21.66
CA ASN A 6 -23.25 39.28 -20.50
C ASN A 6 -23.66 37.99 -19.77
N MET A 7 -24.97 37.74 -19.68
CA MET A 7 -25.50 36.53 -19.05
C MET A 7 -25.20 35.26 -19.87
N GLU A 8 -25.29 35.32 -21.20
CA GLU A 8 -24.87 34.21 -22.07
C GLU A 8 -23.40 33.85 -21.90
N LYS A 9 -22.49 34.84 -21.88
CA LYS A 9 -21.06 34.61 -21.64
C LYS A 9 -20.77 33.98 -20.28
N VAL A 10 -21.48 34.39 -19.24
CA VAL A 10 -21.33 33.81 -17.90
C VAL A 10 -21.77 32.36 -17.87
N ILE A 11 -22.89 32.03 -18.52
CA ILE A 11 -23.38 30.65 -18.64
C ILE A 11 -22.39 29.80 -19.45
N GLU A 12 -21.84 30.32 -20.55
CA GLU A 12 -20.80 29.65 -21.34
C GLU A 12 -19.55 29.35 -20.51
N SER A 13 -19.07 30.32 -19.70
CA SER A 13 -17.93 30.11 -18.79
C SER A 13 -18.21 29.05 -17.72
N LEU A 14 -19.42 29.03 -17.17
CA LEU A 14 -19.84 28.00 -16.19
C LEU A 14 -19.90 26.60 -16.84
N LEU A 15 -20.42 26.52 -18.06
CA LEU A 15 -20.47 25.28 -18.84
C LEU A 15 -19.07 24.77 -19.14
N ALA A 16 -18.18 25.62 -19.66
CA ALA A 16 -16.79 25.27 -19.95
C ALA A 16 -16.04 24.75 -18.71
N ALA A 17 -16.22 25.41 -17.56
CA ALA A 17 -15.62 24.96 -16.30
C ALA A 17 -16.19 23.62 -15.81
N THR A 18 -17.48 23.37 -16.05
CA THR A 18 -18.11 22.08 -15.74
C THR A 18 -17.62 20.98 -16.68
N GLU A 19 -17.42 21.27 -17.96
CA GLU A 19 -16.80 20.34 -18.92
C GLU A 19 -15.35 20.01 -18.53
N CYS A 20 -14.57 21.00 -18.13
CA CYS A 20 -13.22 20.79 -17.58
C CYS A 20 -13.23 19.87 -16.35
N LEU A 21 -14.18 20.06 -15.42
CA LEU A 21 -14.37 19.17 -14.28
C LEU A 21 -14.67 17.72 -14.71
N LEU A 22 -15.58 17.53 -15.67
CA LEU A 22 -15.94 16.21 -16.19
C LEU A 22 -14.77 15.51 -16.91
N MET A 23 -13.90 16.29 -17.54
CA MET A 23 -12.71 15.78 -18.24
C MET A 23 -11.48 15.61 -17.34
N GLY A 24 -11.56 15.97 -16.05
CA GLY A 24 -10.43 15.94 -15.14
C GLY A 24 -9.36 17.01 -15.39
N LYS A 25 -9.70 18.08 -16.14
CA LYS A 25 -8.78 19.17 -16.52
C LYS A 25 -8.93 20.36 -15.58
N TYR A 26 -8.43 20.22 -14.36
CA TYR A 26 -8.70 21.20 -13.31
C TYR A 26 -7.80 22.44 -13.33
N ASP A 27 -6.64 22.37 -14.00
CA ASP A 27 -5.68 23.48 -14.07
C ASP A 27 -6.17 24.66 -14.93
N ASP A 28 -7.00 24.36 -15.94
CA ASP A 28 -7.49 25.32 -16.94
C ASP A 28 -8.84 25.96 -16.59
N ALA A 29 -9.47 25.49 -15.51
CA ALA A 29 -10.82 25.91 -15.16
C ALA A 29 -10.80 27.08 -14.16
N LYS A 30 -11.06 28.29 -14.63
CA LYS A 30 -11.40 29.44 -13.78
C LYS A 30 -12.68 30.08 -14.26
N VAL A 31 -13.65 30.16 -13.36
CA VAL A 31 -14.90 30.88 -13.59
C VAL A 31 -14.77 32.28 -13.00
N GLU A 32 -14.44 33.28 -13.81
CA GLU A 32 -14.50 34.69 -13.41
C GLU A 32 -15.88 35.25 -13.77
N VAL A 33 -16.66 35.59 -12.75
CA VAL A 33 -18.04 36.05 -12.92
C VAL A 33 -18.25 37.33 -12.13
N ASP A 34 -18.50 38.42 -12.86
CA ASP A 34 -18.97 39.70 -12.33
C ASP A 34 -20.51 39.74 -12.42
N SER A 35 -21.16 38.95 -11.58
CA SER A 35 -22.62 38.93 -11.47
C SER A 35 -23.06 38.77 -10.02
N GLU A 36 -24.23 39.28 -9.68
CA GLU A 36 -24.84 39.18 -8.35
C GLU A 36 -25.88 38.05 -8.28
N GLY A 37 -26.15 37.56 -7.07
CA GLY A 37 -27.21 36.58 -6.82
C GLY A 37 -26.81 35.12 -7.13
N LEU A 38 -27.75 34.34 -7.66
CA LEU A 38 -27.62 32.87 -7.78
C LEU A 38 -26.49 32.43 -8.71
N ILE A 39 -26.17 33.22 -9.75
CA ILE A 39 -25.11 32.90 -10.71
C ILE A 39 -23.73 33.10 -10.08
N SER A 40 -23.55 34.15 -9.27
CA SER A 40 -22.35 34.34 -8.44
C SER A 40 -22.13 33.16 -7.49
N ASN A 41 -23.20 32.71 -6.82
CA ASN A 41 -23.16 31.58 -5.91
C ASN A 41 -22.79 30.28 -6.63
N LEU A 42 -23.34 30.04 -7.82
CA LEU A 42 -23.02 28.88 -8.64
C LEU A 42 -21.55 28.92 -9.11
N ALA A 43 -21.06 30.07 -9.58
CA ALA A 43 -19.67 30.27 -9.96
C ALA A 43 -18.72 29.98 -8.79
N GLN A 44 -19.04 30.48 -7.60
CA GLN A 44 -18.26 30.23 -6.39
C GLN A 44 -18.24 28.74 -6.02
N LYS A 45 -19.37 28.03 -6.16
CA LYS A 45 -19.45 26.58 -5.93
C LYS A 45 -18.62 25.79 -6.94
N ILE A 46 -18.67 26.13 -8.22
CA ILE A 46 -17.88 25.48 -9.28
C ILE A 46 -16.39 25.74 -9.08
N ASN A 47 -15.97 26.98 -8.81
CA ASN A 47 -14.58 27.29 -8.48
C ASN A 47 -14.09 26.52 -7.25
N THR A 48 -14.92 26.39 -6.22
CA THR A 48 -14.60 25.57 -5.05
C THR A 48 -14.44 24.09 -5.43
N MET A 49 -15.30 23.56 -6.29
CA MET A 49 -15.21 22.18 -6.78
C MET A 49 -13.91 21.93 -7.55
N ILE A 50 -13.52 22.85 -8.44
CA ILE A 50 -12.27 22.78 -9.20
C ILE A 50 -11.06 22.76 -8.27
N ILE A 51 -11.01 23.68 -7.30
CA ILE A 51 -9.92 23.74 -6.32
C ILE A 51 -9.86 22.44 -5.50
N ASN A 52 -11.00 21.92 -5.07
CA ASN A 52 -11.05 20.65 -4.32
C ASN A 52 -10.52 19.50 -5.16
N MET A 53 -10.95 19.39 -6.42
CA MET A 53 -10.51 18.33 -7.32
C MET A 53 -9.01 18.38 -7.59
N ARG A 54 -8.41 19.59 -7.77
CA ARG A 54 -6.95 19.76 -7.82
C ARG A 54 -6.26 19.31 -6.53
N THR A 55 -6.87 19.59 -5.40
CA THR A 55 -6.24 19.34 -4.08
C THR A 55 -6.26 17.85 -3.74
N ILE A 56 -7.29 17.10 -4.14
CA ILE A 56 -7.35 15.64 -3.93
C ILE A 56 -6.57 14.84 -4.99
N GLU A 57 -6.31 15.44 -6.15
CA GLU A 57 -5.62 14.77 -7.27
C GLU A 57 -4.25 14.25 -6.84
N LEU A 58 -3.43 15.08 -6.20
CA LEU A 58 -2.08 14.70 -5.81
C LEU A 58 -2.04 13.50 -4.83
N PRO A 59 -2.80 13.50 -3.70
CA PRO A 59 -2.89 12.32 -2.83
C PRO A 59 -3.35 11.05 -3.57
N LEU A 60 -4.37 11.16 -4.43
CA LEU A 60 -4.89 10.00 -5.16
C LEU A 60 -3.90 9.46 -6.20
N VAL A 61 -3.21 10.35 -6.93
CA VAL A 61 -2.15 9.98 -7.87
C VAL A 61 -1.00 9.29 -7.15
N ASN A 62 -0.57 9.81 -6.00
CA ASN A 62 0.49 9.20 -5.20
C ASN A 62 0.10 7.81 -4.69
N ALA A 63 -1.13 7.65 -4.18
CA ALA A 63 -1.66 6.34 -3.77
C ALA A 63 -1.72 5.35 -4.94
N GLY A 64 -2.19 5.80 -6.10
CA GLY A 64 -2.18 5.02 -7.33
C GLY A 64 -0.78 4.59 -7.76
N ALA A 65 0.20 5.50 -7.69
CA ALA A 65 1.59 5.23 -8.06
C ALA A 65 2.31 4.25 -7.13
N GLN A 66 1.96 4.23 -5.83
CA GLN A 66 2.56 3.32 -4.84
C GLN A 66 1.90 1.93 -4.80
N THR A 67 0.66 1.79 -5.27
CA THR A 67 -0.05 0.51 -5.23
C THR A 67 0.69 -0.62 -5.98
N PRO A 68 1.26 -0.40 -7.19
CA PRO A 68 2.05 -1.42 -7.87
C PRO A 68 3.31 -1.86 -7.11
N SER A 69 3.96 -0.96 -6.37
CA SER A 69 5.15 -1.32 -5.59
C SER A 69 4.79 -2.22 -4.41
N ALA A 70 3.68 -1.91 -3.71
CA ALA A 70 3.15 -2.76 -2.65
C ALA A 70 2.84 -4.17 -3.17
N LEU A 71 2.17 -4.28 -4.32
CA LEU A 71 1.88 -5.56 -4.97
C LEU A 71 3.17 -6.35 -5.27
N THR A 72 4.13 -5.69 -5.93
CA THR A 72 5.41 -6.32 -6.31
C THR A 72 6.18 -6.83 -5.08
N ARG A 73 6.15 -6.09 -3.96
CA ARG A 73 6.78 -6.53 -2.70
C ARG A 73 6.07 -7.74 -2.10
N ALA A 74 4.74 -7.77 -2.10
CA ALA A 74 3.98 -8.92 -1.62
C ALA A 74 4.28 -10.19 -2.44
N GLU A 75 4.29 -10.07 -3.77
CA GLU A 75 4.67 -11.16 -4.68
C GLU A 75 6.10 -11.65 -4.44
N SER A 76 7.03 -10.73 -4.17
CA SER A 76 8.43 -11.06 -3.85
C SER A 76 8.54 -11.88 -2.57
N VAL A 77 7.78 -11.54 -1.53
CA VAL A 77 7.74 -12.29 -0.26
C VAL A 77 7.21 -13.70 -0.51
N ILE A 78 6.10 -13.84 -1.25
CA ILE A 78 5.53 -15.14 -1.61
C ILE A 78 6.56 -15.98 -2.37
N THR A 79 7.23 -15.38 -3.36
CA THR A 79 8.24 -16.07 -4.17
C THR A 79 9.40 -16.59 -3.30
N LEU A 80 9.93 -15.75 -2.41
CA LEU A 80 10.99 -16.15 -1.48
C LEU A 80 10.55 -17.28 -0.54
N MET A 81 9.33 -17.19 0.00
CA MET A 81 8.75 -18.23 0.86
C MET A 81 8.58 -19.54 0.11
N THR A 82 8.06 -19.51 -1.12
CA THR A 82 7.88 -20.70 -1.96
C THR A 82 9.23 -21.34 -2.29
N GLN A 83 10.20 -20.54 -2.74
CA GLN A 83 11.53 -21.05 -3.08
C GLN A 83 12.21 -21.70 -1.86
N SER A 84 12.26 -21.00 -0.73
CA SER A 84 12.90 -21.57 0.46
C SER A 84 12.17 -22.80 0.99
N THR A 85 10.84 -22.83 0.90
CA THR A 85 10.06 -24.01 1.33
C THR A 85 10.38 -25.21 0.45
N ASN A 86 10.45 -25.02 -0.87
CA ASN A 86 10.86 -26.07 -1.80
C ASN A 86 12.29 -26.54 -1.51
N ASP A 87 13.22 -25.62 -1.22
CA ASP A 87 14.60 -25.98 -0.89
C ASP A 87 14.70 -26.82 0.38
N VAL A 88 13.93 -26.46 1.43
CA VAL A 88 13.83 -27.24 2.67
C VAL A 88 13.22 -28.62 2.41
N LEU A 89 12.12 -28.70 1.67
CA LEU A 89 11.46 -29.97 1.36
C LEU A 89 12.36 -30.90 0.56
N ASN A 90 12.95 -30.40 -0.54
CA ASN A 90 13.86 -31.18 -1.37
C ASN A 90 15.07 -31.70 -0.57
N THR A 91 15.65 -30.85 0.28
CA THR A 91 16.79 -31.26 1.12
C THR A 91 16.36 -32.25 2.20
N SER A 92 15.16 -32.10 2.75
CA SER A 92 14.61 -33.02 3.75
C SER A 92 14.32 -34.40 3.13
N ASP A 93 13.75 -34.44 1.93
CA ASP A 93 13.49 -35.69 1.21
C ASP A 93 14.79 -36.46 0.94
N GLN A 94 15.84 -35.75 0.49
CA GLN A 94 17.17 -36.34 0.31
C GLN A 94 17.77 -36.88 1.61
N LEU A 95 17.60 -36.15 2.72
CA LEU A 95 18.08 -36.58 4.04
C LEU A 95 17.35 -37.82 4.53
N VAL A 96 16.02 -37.87 4.37
CA VAL A 96 15.21 -39.04 4.73
C VAL A 96 15.66 -40.25 3.91
N GLU A 97 15.84 -40.10 2.60
CA GLU A 97 16.31 -41.20 1.75
C GLU A 97 17.72 -41.71 2.16
N SER A 98 18.65 -40.80 2.47
CA SER A 98 19.98 -41.17 2.97
C SER A 98 19.91 -41.87 4.33
N LEU A 99 19.03 -41.43 5.24
CA LEU A 99 18.82 -42.06 6.54
C LEU A 99 18.20 -43.45 6.41
N GLU A 100 17.20 -43.64 5.55
CA GLU A 100 16.59 -44.95 5.28
C GLU A 100 17.60 -45.93 4.68
N LYS A 101 18.45 -45.46 3.75
CA LYS A 101 19.55 -46.27 3.17
C LYS A 101 20.55 -46.67 4.26
N LEU A 102 20.93 -45.73 5.13
CA LEU A 102 21.84 -46.01 6.24
C LEU A 102 21.23 -47.03 7.21
N GLU A 103 19.98 -46.85 7.60
CA GLU A 103 19.27 -47.76 8.51
C GLU A 103 19.18 -49.17 7.92
N LYS A 104 18.79 -49.29 6.65
CA LYS A 104 18.72 -50.58 5.96
C LYS A 104 20.08 -51.26 5.90
N ASN A 105 21.14 -50.50 5.60
CA ASN A 105 22.51 -51.02 5.53
C ASN A 105 23.01 -51.50 6.89
N MET A 106 22.71 -50.77 7.98
CA MET A 106 23.02 -51.17 9.35
C MET A 106 22.26 -52.43 9.78
N ASN A 107 20.95 -52.49 9.49
CA ASN A 107 20.08 -53.60 9.92
C ASN A 107 20.27 -54.88 9.10
N SER A 108 20.78 -54.78 7.87
CA SER A 108 20.98 -55.94 6.99
C SER A 108 22.13 -56.87 7.43
N GLY A 109 22.99 -56.46 8.37
CA GLY A 109 24.18 -57.22 8.76
C GLY A 109 25.19 -57.44 7.63
N ALA A 110 24.99 -56.83 6.46
CA ALA A 110 25.79 -57.05 5.25
C ALA A 110 27.14 -56.31 5.24
N PHE A 111 27.36 -55.43 6.21
CA PHE A 111 28.58 -54.64 6.32
C PHE A 111 29.54 -55.25 7.35
N SER A 112 30.78 -55.52 6.94
CA SER A 112 31.88 -55.60 7.89
C SER A 112 32.04 -54.24 8.57
N SER A 113 32.54 -54.21 9.80
CA SER A 113 32.80 -52.99 10.57
C SER A 113 33.61 -51.95 9.76
N GLU A 114 34.54 -52.40 8.93
CA GLU A 114 35.36 -51.56 8.04
C GLU A 114 34.54 -50.89 6.94
N LYS A 115 33.72 -51.64 6.20
CA LYS A 115 32.88 -51.08 5.13
C LYS A 115 31.80 -50.14 5.67
N LEU A 116 31.30 -50.39 6.89
CA LEU A 116 30.31 -49.52 7.53
C LEU A 116 30.95 -48.17 7.87
N ASN A 117 32.20 -48.20 8.35
CA ASN A 117 32.96 -47.01 8.69
C ASN A 117 33.24 -46.18 7.43
N ASP A 118 33.60 -46.81 6.33
CA ASP A 118 33.80 -46.13 5.04
C ASP A 118 32.50 -45.48 4.51
N TYR A 119 31.38 -46.19 4.60
CA TYR A 119 30.07 -45.65 4.21
C TYR A 119 29.64 -44.47 5.10
N LEU A 120 29.80 -44.58 6.42
CA LEU A 120 29.52 -43.49 7.36
C LEU A 120 30.43 -42.28 7.10
N ASN A 121 31.70 -42.49 6.79
CA ASN A 121 32.64 -41.42 6.45
C ASN A 121 32.28 -40.71 5.13
N GLN A 122 31.54 -41.36 4.23
CA GLN A 122 31.05 -40.77 2.97
C GLN A 122 29.68 -40.08 3.11
N GLU A 123 28.71 -40.73 3.76
CA GLU A 123 27.33 -40.23 3.86
C GLU A 123 27.11 -39.22 4.99
N LEU A 124 27.84 -39.34 6.10
CA LEU A 124 27.69 -38.41 7.23
C LEU A 124 28.03 -36.95 6.88
N PRO A 125 29.10 -36.67 6.09
CA PRO A 125 29.33 -35.32 5.57
C PRO A 125 28.20 -34.81 4.68
N VAL A 126 27.61 -35.66 3.83
CA VAL A 126 26.49 -35.29 2.94
C VAL A 126 25.25 -34.93 3.77
N MET A 127 24.91 -35.75 4.77
CA MET A 127 23.81 -35.45 5.68
C MET A 127 24.04 -34.17 6.49
N LYS A 128 25.27 -33.95 6.99
CA LYS A 128 25.63 -32.69 7.67
C LYS A 128 25.51 -31.49 6.72
N ALA A 129 25.96 -31.62 5.47
CA ALA A 129 25.82 -30.58 4.47
C ALA A 129 24.34 -30.28 4.16
N GLY A 130 23.48 -31.30 4.06
CA GLY A 130 22.03 -31.14 3.92
C GLY A 130 21.41 -30.37 5.09
N MET A 131 21.80 -30.67 6.32
CA MET A 131 21.34 -29.91 7.49
C MET A 131 21.80 -28.45 7.46
N PHE A 132 23.05 -28.18 7.07
CA PHE A 132 23.52 -26.81 6.86
C PHE A 132 22.76 -26.09 5.75
N ASN A 133 22.40 -26.79 4.67
CA ASN A 133 21.59 -26.23 3.60
C ASN A 133 20.19 -25.85 4.09
N ILE A 134 19.52 -26.68 4.90
CA ILE A 134 18.23 -26.33 5.54
C ILE A 134 18.37 -25.12 6.46
N ILE A 135 19.43 -25.05 7.26
CA ILE A 135 19.68 -23.90 8.13
C ILE A 135 19.94 -22.65 7.29
N SER A 136 20.70 -22.78 6.20
CA SER A 136 21.02 -21.66 5.31
C SER A 136 19.81 -21.18 4.53
N SER A 137 18.90 -22.08 4.12
CA SER A 137 17.71 -21.70 3.37
C SER A 137 16.83 -20.79 4.22
N GLN A 138 16.70 -21.06 5.54
CA GLN A 138 15.99 -20.21 6.50
C GLN A 138 16.51 -18.76 6.60
N SER A 139 17.70 -18.45 6.09
CA SER A 139 18.18 -17.06 5.99
C SER A 139 17.26 -16.15 5.17
N TYR A 140 16.39 -16.72 4.30
CA TYR A 140 15.37 -15.96 3.58
C TYR A 140 14.42 -15.20 4.51
N GLN A 141 14.22 -15.67 5.75
CA GLN A 141 13.27 -15.07 6.70
C GLN A 141 13.62 -13.61 7.01
N ASP A 142 14.91 -13.28 7.07
CA ASP A 142 15.34 -11.90 7.29
C ASP A 142 15.00 -11.02 6.08
N VAL A 143 15.28 -11.51 4.88
CA VAL A 143 14.94 -10.81 3.62
C VAL A 143 13.43 -10.65 3.48
N ALA A 144 12.66 -11.70 3.78
CA ALA A 144 11.20 -11.67 3.75
C ALA A 144 10.64 -10.65 4.76
N ARG A 145 11.20 -10.59 5.98
CA ARG A 145 10.85 -9.59 6.99
C ARG A 145 11.08 -8.18 6.48
N GLN A 146 12.28 -7.88 5.95
CA GLN A 146 12.59 -6.55 5.41
C GLN A 146 11.62 -6.14 4.29
N LYS A 147 11.24 -7.09 3.43
CA LYS A 147 10.26 -6.85 2.36
C LYS A 147 8.85 -6.63 2.91
N MET A 148 8.44 -7.34 3.96
CA MET A 148 7.17 -7.14 4.65
C MET A 148 7.12 -5.80 5.39
N GLU A 149 8.18 -5.39 6.07
CA GLU A 149 8.28 -4.08 6.72
C GLU A 149 8.09 -2.95 5.69
N ALA A 150 8.79 -3.04 4.56
CA ALA A 150 8.65 -2.04 3.51
C ALA A 150 7.30 -2.10 2.78
N LEU A 151 6.62 -3.26 2.77
CA LEU A 151 5.23 -3.38 2.30
C LEU A 151 4.27 -2.66 3.27
N ILE A 152 4.46 -2.82 4.58
CA ILE A 152 3.68 -2.12 5.61
C ILE A 152 3.85 -0.61 5.43
N ASP A 153 5.08 -0.13 5.22
CA ASP A 153 5.34 1.28 4.93
C ASP A 153 4.62 1.78 3.68
N ASP A 154 4.66 1.02 2.58
CA ASP A 154 3.95 1.36 1.34
C ASP A 154 2.43 1.46 1.59
N LEU A 155 1.84 0.50 2.30
CA LEU A 155 0.41 0.48 2.65
C LEU A 155 0.03 1.66 3.56
N ASN A 156 0.87 1.99 4.53
CA ASN A 156 0.67 3.12 5.41
C ASN A 156 0.70 4.45 4.65
N ASN A 157 1.61 4.61 3.68
CA ASN A 157 1.65 5.80 2.84
C ASN A 157 0.38 5.92 1.98
N ILE A 158 -0.05 4.81 1.34
CA ILE A 158 -1.31 4.76 0.58
C ILE A 158 -2.47 5.18 1.47
N ARG A 159 -2.57 4.59 2.66
CA ARG A 159 -3.59 4.91 3.66
C ARG A 159 -3.57 6.39 4.03
N THR A 160 -2.41 6.96 4.33
CA THR A 160 -2.26 8.39 4.65
C THR A 160 -2.78 9.28 3.53
N TRP A 161 -2.44 9.00 2.27
CA TRP A 161 -2.92 9.80 1.15
C TRP A 161 -4.43 9.66 0.92
N LEU A 162 -5.01 8.48 1.14
CA LEU A 162 -6.46 8.30 1.08
C LEU A 162 -7.18 9.06 2.21
N ILE A 163 -6.61 9.09 3.42
CA ILE A 163 -7.09 9.92 4.53
C ILE A 163 -7.04 11.40 4.15
N ASP A 164 -5.91 11.87 3.62
CA ASP A 164 -5.78 13.27 3.19
C ASP A 164 -6.86 13.63 2.17
N ALA A 165 -7.11 12.77 1.17
CA ALA A 165 -8.17 12.95 0.19
C ALA A 165 -9.57 13.00 0.86
N LEU A 166 -9.86 12.07 1.78
CA LEU A 166 -11.12 12.03 2.53
C LEU A 166 -11.30 13.27 3.40
N VAL A 167 -10.26 13.73 4.08
CA VAL A 167 -10.31 14.94 4.91
C VAL A 167 -10.56 16.16 4.03
N ILE A 168 -9.90 16.30 2.87
CA ILE A 168 -10.17 17.38 1.91
C ILE A 168 -11.64 17.36 1.44
N LEU A 169 -12.20 16.17 1.19
CA LEU A 169 -13.61 16.00 0.83
C LEU A 169 -14.56 16.30 2.02
N ASN A 170 -14.20 15.93 3.26
CA ASN A 170 -15.04 16.11 4.46
C ASN A 170 -14.96 17.52 5.07
N ILE A 171 -13.85 18.26 4.91
CA ILE A 171 -13.69 19.63 5.44
C ILE A 171 -14.83 20.54 4.95
N LYS A 172 -15.48 20.21 3.83
CA LYS A 172 -16.46 21.10 3.20
C LYS A 172 -17.90 20.58 3.21
N LYS A 173 -18.16 19.37 3.72
CA LYS A 173 -19.53 18.89 4.00
C LYS A 173 -20.14 19.64 5.19
N ASP A 174 -19.30 20.11 6.12
CA ASP A 174 -19.66 20.91 7.28
C ASP A 174 -18.55 21.96 7.56
N SER A 175 -18.82 23.22 7.18
CA SER A 175 -17.85 24.33 7.18
C SER A 175 -17.86 25.15 8.47
N SER A 176 -18.36 24.59 9.57
CA SER A 176 -18.35 25.25 10.88
C SER A 176 -16.93 25.46 11.40
N GLU A 177 -16.65 26.61 12.02
CA GLU A 177 -15.30 27.02 12.47
C GLU A 177 -14.62 25.99 13.38
N GLY A 178 -15.38 25.35 14.29
CA GLY A 178 -14.84 24.30 15.16
C GLY A 178 -14.45 23.00 14.43
N ASN A 179 -15.03 22.74 13.26
CA ASN A 179 -14.71 21.58 12.44
C ASN A 179 -13.45 21.83 11.59
N MET A 180 -13.25 23.08 11.14
CA MET A 180 -12.03 23.51 10.45
C MET A 180 -10.78 23.40 11.34
N GLU A 181 -10.84 23.84 12.59
CA GLU A 181 -9.70 23.74 13.52
C GLU A 181 -9.35 22.29 13.87
N LYS A 182 -10.38 21.46 14.17
CA LYS A 182 -10.18 20.00 14.36
C LYS A 182 -9.53 19.37 13.12
N LYS A 183 -10.00 19.67 11.92
CA LYS A 183 -9.49 19.06 10.68
C LYS A 183 -8.11 19.56 10.25
N VAL A 184 -7.77 20.83 10.50
CA VAL A 184 -6.39 21.34 10.39
C VAL A 184 -5.48 20.66 11.41
N SER A 185 -5.97 20.38 12.62
CA SER A 185 -5.23 19.59 13.61
C SER A 185 -5.07 18.13 13.17
N LEU A 186 -6.07 17.51 12.54
CA LEU A 186 -6.02 16.16 11.99
C LEU A 186 -5.03 16.06 10.82
N LEU A 187 -5.06 17.00 9.86
CA LEU A 187 -4.04 17.08 8.79
C LEU A 187 -2.62 17.26 9.34
N LYS A 188 -2.46 18.02 10.44
CA LYS A 188 -1.16 18.15 11.13
C LYS A 188 -0.76 16.87 11.87
N GLN A 189 -1.71 16.16 12.46
CA GLN A 189 -1.47 14.89 13.14
C GLN A 189 -1.14 13.75 12.17
N VAL A 190 -1.82 13.68 11.02
CA VAL A 190 -1.56 12.73 9.93
C VAL A 190 -0.20 13.00 9.27
N LYS A 191 0.18 14.28 9.08
CA LYS A 191 1.51 14.66 8.58
C LYS A 191 2.64 14.43 9.59
N ASN A 192 2.34 14.31 10.88
CA ASN A 192 3.36 14.03 11.90
C ASN A 192 3.74 12.54 11.88
N LYS A 193 4.88 12.24 11.26
CA LYS A 193 5.51 10.90 11.22
C LYS A 193 5.73 10.24 12.60
N THR A 194 5.60 10.99 13.68
CA THR A 194 5.88 10.56 15.06
C THR A 194 4.67 10.01 15.83
N MET A 195 3.47 9.99 15.23
CA MET A 195 2.28 9.48 15.92
C MET A 195 2.30 7.94 15.99
N PRO A 196 2.03 7.33 17.16
CA PRO A 196 2.00 5.87 17.28
C PRO A 196 0.84 5.26 16.48
N GLU A 197 1.06 4.06 15.95
CA GLU A 197 0.23 3.44 14.90
C GLU A 197 -1.24 3.22 15.30
N ASN A 198 -1.46 2.94 16.59
CA ASN A 198 -2.78 2.84 17.21
C ASN A 198 -3.56 4.16 17.13
N ALA A 199 -2.90 5.29 17.40
CA ALA A 199 -3.55 6.59 17.33
C ALA A 199 -3.90 6.99 15.88
N LYS A 200 -3.16 6.50 14.87
CA LYS A 200 -3.55 6.65 13.46
C LYS A 200 -4.74 5.76 13.09
N GLN A 201 -4.92 4.62 13.75
CA GLN A 201 -6.05 3.72 13.56
C GLN A 201 -7.34 4.26 14.15
N ASP A 202 -7.29 4.73 15.38
CA ASP A 202 -8.40 5.45 15.99
C ASP A 202 -8.82 6.66 15.13
N LEU A 203 -7.85 7.40 14.57
CA LEU A 203 -8.13 8.54 13.68
C LEU A 203 -8.86 8.14 12.39
N VAL A 204 -8.53 6.99 11.84
CA VAL A 204 -9.16 6.48 10.62
C VAL A 204 -10.56 5.98 10.91
N ASP A 205 -10.72 5.26 12.01
CA ASP A 205 -12.02 4.72 12.42
C ASP A 205 -12.98 5.87 12.79
N ASP A 206 -12.48 6.90 13.47
CA ASP A 206 -13.24 8.14 13.73
C ASP A 206 -13.63 8.84 12.42
N LEU A 207 -12.72 8.97 11.46
CA LEU A 207 -13.02 9.57 10.16
C LEU A 207 -14.06 8.74 9.38
N LEU A 208 -13.91 7.42 9.32
CA LEU A 208 -14.86 6.53 8.65
C LEU A 208 -16.25 6.61 9.29
N SER A 209 -16.31 6.67 10.62
CA SER A 209 -17.57 6.82 11.36
C SER A 209 -18.28 8.15 11.06
N GLU A 210 -17.56 9.26 10.87
CA GLU A 210 -18.13 10.55 10.44
C GLU A 210 -18.70 10.50 9.01
N PHE A 211 -18.22 9.58 8.16
CA PHE A 211 -18.75 9.33 6.82
C PHE A 211 -19.92 8.33 6.81
N GLY A 212 -20.25 7.69 7.93
CA GLY A 212 -21.30 6.68 8.04
C GLY A 212 -20.91 5.32 7.46
N LEU A 213 -19.61 5.01 7.40
CA LEU A 213 -19.04 3.72 7.01
C LEU A 213 -18.55 2.95 8.23
#